data_AF-A0A3D1XP23-F1
#
_entry.id   AF-A0A3D1XP23-F1
#
_cell.length_a   1.000
_cell.length_b   1.000
_cell.length_c   1.000
_cell.angle_alpha   90.00
_cell.angle_beta   90.00
_cell.angle_gamma   90.00
#
_symmetry.space_group_name_H-M   'P 1'
#
loop_
_entity.id
_entity.type
_entity.pdbx_description
1 polymer ?
#
loop_
_entity_poly.entity_id
_entity_poly.type
_entity_poly.pdbx_seq_one_letter_code
_entity_poly.pdbx_strand_id
1 'polypeptide(L)'
;MCIDSFSVEALQVAIEFYPGRPIINSISLEEYEKGVSKLDAVLSITRQHHPFYVALVNGPEGPGQTADEKYELAAEIVKQAKEKHNVTPDQILMDVNAYPIGSESVEGLNFCAETLKCLPRIKAIHPDLKTSIGVGNLTNGLASKPYMRKVLTSVFLDEARKVGLDCAILNPNHYVPLESLTESDVVLARKVILDRDMTAFEELEQIAQTKKTGIQVKKVDYDDLSLEESICQKIKDGYKQKQEGIIEKGGGEFPYKDKIVADVAEIIDKHEPLNFISGHLMKSMRELGDAFGRGEVSLPHL
;
A
#
# COMPACT_ATOMS: atom_id res chain seq x y z
N MET A 1 5.76 13.42 20.09
CA MET A 1 5.75 12.00 19.69
C MET A 1 4.31 11.60 19.45
N CYS A 2 4.02 10.76 18.45
CA CYS A 2 2.72 10.13 18.27
C CYS A 2 2.76 8.72 18.87
N ILE A 3 1.96 8.49 19.90
CA ILE A 3 1.82 7.19 20.57
C ILE A 3 0.62 6.49 19.92
N ASP A 4 0.87 5.37 19.25
CA ASP A 4 -0.10 4.69 18.41
C ASP A 4 -0.39 3.29 18.94
N SER A 5 -1.63 3.03 19.36
CA SER A 5 -2.06 1.74 19.88
C SER A 5 -3.58 1.57 19.84
N PHE A 6 -4.01 0.33 19.64
CA PHE A 6 -5.41 -0.08 19.85
C PHE A 6 -5.74 -0.28 21.33
N SER A 7 -4.76 -0.63 22.17
CA SER A 7 -4.95 -0.87 23.60
C SER A 7 -4.96 0.45 24.37
N VAL A 8 -6.08 0.70 25.05
CA VAL A 8 -6.28 1.84 25.94
C VAL A 8 -5.26 1.82 27.09
N GLU A 9 -4.97 0.65 27.62
CA GLU A 9 -4.00 0.42 28.70
C GLU A 9 -2.58 0.74 28.25
N ALA A 10 -2.20 0.34 27.03
CA ALA A 10 -0.90 0.65 26.46
C ALA A 10 -0.72 2.17 26.26
N LEU A 11 -1.77 2.88 25.83
CA LEU A 11 -1.74 4.35 25.72
C LEU A 11 -1.55 5.01 27.10
N GLN A 12 -2.23 4.50 28.13
CA GLN A 12 -2.08 4.99 29.50
C GLN A 12 -0.66 4.82 30.02
N VAL A 13 -0.06 3.64 29.83
CA VAL A 13 1.31 3.41 30.31
C VAL A 13 2.27 4.29 29.53
N ALA A 14 2.17 4.34 28.19
CA ALA A 14 3.11 5.06 27.35
C ALA A 14 3.11 6.58 27.59
N ILE A 15 1.95 7.18 27.88
CA ILE A 15 1.83 8.62 28.10
C ILE A 15 2.58 9.09 29.35
N GLU A 16 2.76 8.22 30.36
CA GLU A 16 3.51 8.52 31.58
C GLU A 16 5.02 8.63 31.35
N PHE A 17 5.56 7.94 30.33
CA PHE A 17 6.98 7.95 30.01
C PHE A 17 7.40 9.09 29.08
N TYR A 18 6.47 9.73 28.39
CA TYR A 18 6.79 10.80 27.45
C TYR A 18 6.80 12.17 28.15
N PRO A 19 7.95 12.87 28.24
CA PRO A 19 8.06 14.12 29.01
C PRO A 19 7.44 15.34 28.31
N GLY A 20 7.07 15.22 27.03
CA GLY A 20 6.45 16.31 26.26
C GLY A 20 4.94 16.17 26.16
N ARG A 21 4.29 17.06 25.42
CA ARG A 21 2.87 16.93 25.05
C ARG A 21 2.72 15.89 23.94
N PRO A 22 2.14 14.70 24.18
CA PRO A 22 2.05 13.65 23.17
C PRO A 22 0.88 13.89 22.21
N ILE A 23 0.96 13.23 21.05
CA ILE A 23 -0.20 12.95 20.20
C ILE A 23 -0.63 11.51 20.52
N ILE A 24 -1.91 11.29 20.80
CA ILE A 24 -2.50 9.97 21.04
C ILE A 24 -3.26 9.53 19.78
N ASN A 25 -2.81 8.42 19.17
CA ASN A 25 -3.50 7.73 18.09
C ASN A 25 -4.09 6.41 18.63
N SER A 26 -5.38 6.33 18.92
CA SER A 26 -6.47 7.29 18.62
C SER A 26 -7.67 7.16 19.55
N ILE A 27 -8.57 8.16 19.44
CA ILE A 27 -9.95 8.10 19.93
C ILE A 27 -10.94 7.81 18.78
N SER A 28 -12.07 7.18 19.07
CA SER A 28 -13.17 6.95 18.12
C SER A 28 -14.49 6.69 18.87
N LEU A 29 -15.62 6.60 18.15
CA LEU A 29 -16.92 6.25 18.72
C LEU A 29 -17.19 4.73 18.73
N GLU A 30 -16.19 3.92 18.38
CA GLU A 30 -16.28 2.46 18.48
C GLU A 30 -16.47 2.01 19.94
N GLU A 31 -17.19 0.92 20.14
CA GLU A 31 -17.39 0.33 21.47
C GLU A 31 -16.07 -0.31 21.95
N TYR A 32 -15.57 0.17 23.08
CA TYR A 32 -14.40 -0.41 23.76
C TYR A 32 -14.84 -1.43 24.82
N GLU A 33 -15.79 -1.02 25.65
CA GLU A 33 -16.50 -1.87 26.60
C GLU A 33 -18.00 -1.59 26.50
N LYS A 34 -18.83 -2.46 27.06
CA LYS A 34 -20.29 -2.32 26.98
C LYS A 34 -20.77 -0.94 27.45
N GLY A 35 -21.23 -0.13 26.49
CA GLY A 35 -21.71 1.23 26.73
C GLY A 35 -20.62 2.30 26.91
N VAL A 36 -19.36 1.95 26.66
CA VAL A 36 -18.20 2.86 26.75
C VAL A 36 -17.52 2.93 25.40
N SER A 37 -17.53 4.12 24.81
CA SER A 37 -16.79 4.38 23.56
C SER A 37 -15.28 4.41 23.80
N LYS A 38 -14.49 4.11 22.77
CA LYS A 38 -13.02 4.27 22.81
C LYS A 38 -12.63 5.71 23.15
N LEU A 39 -13.38 6.70 22.66
CA LEU A 39 -13.25 8.11 23.03
C LEU A 39 -13.38 8.30 24.55
N ASP A 40 -14.45 7.79 25.15
CA ASP A 40 -14.67 7.94 26.59
C ASP A 40 -13.57 7.26 27.41
N ALA A 41 -13.16 6.06 27.00
CA ALA A 41 -12.10 5.30 27.67
C ALA A 41 -10.75 6.02 27.63
N VAL A 42 -10.32 6.46 26.45
CA VAL A 42 -9.01 7.12 26.25
C VAL A 42 -8.99 8.53 26.85
N LEU A 43 -10.03 9.35 26.65
CA LEU A 43 -10.04 10.73 27.17
C LEU A 43 -10.03 10.74 28.70
N SER A 44 -10.75 9.82 29.35
CA SER A 44 -10.83 9.74 30.82
C SER A 44 -9.46 9.54 31.48
N ILE A 45 -8.59 8.72 30.88
CA ILE A 45 -7.30 8.35 31.45
C ILE A 45 -6.13 9.21 30.98
N THR A 46 -6.25 9.88 29.82
CA THR A 46 -5.14 10.66 29.23
C THR A 46 -5.25 12.18 29.43
N ARG A 47 -6.44 12.71 29.76
CA ARG A 47 -6.69 14.16 29.80
C ARG A 47 -5.75 14.96 30.69
N GLN A 48 -5.23 14.37 31.76
CA GLN A 48 -4.32 15.04 32.70
C GLN A 48 -2.99 15.44 32.05
N HIS A 49 -2.58 14.75 30.98
CA HIS A 49 -1.39 15.04 30.20
C HIS A 49 -1.64 16.07 29.09
N HIS A 50 -2.89 16.51 28.93
CA HIS A 50 -3.34 17.48 27.93
C HIS A 50 -2.82 17.18 26.50
N PRO A 51 -2.94 15.94 25.98
CA PRO A 51 -2.35 15.61 24.68
C PRO A 51 -3.14 16.25 23.51
N PHE A 52 -2.62 16.05 22.30
CA PHE A 52 -3.42 16.12 21.07
C PHE A 52 -3.96 14.73 20.76
N TYR A 53 -5.15 14.64 20.17
CA TYR A 53 -5.80 13.39 19.85
C TYR A 53 -5.98 13.25 18.35
N VAL A 54 -5.55 12.12 17.80
CA VAL A 54 -6.05 11.66 16.49
C VAL A 54 -7.42 11.05 16.74
N ALA A 55 -8.45 11.61 16.11
CA ALA A 55 -9.82 11.14 16.19
C ALA A 55 -10.20 10.44 14.89
N LEU A 56 -10.34 9.12 14.92
CA LEU A 56 -10.79 8.38 13.75
C LEU A 56 -12.30 8.58 13.57
N VAL A 57 -12.74 8.86 12.34
CA VAL A 57 -14.16 8.86 11.96
C VAL A 57 -14.71 7.42 11.89
N ASN A 58 -14.65 6.71 13.02
CA ASN A 58 -15.22 5.38 13.22
C ASN A 58 -16.36 5.46 14.23
N GLY A 59 -17.50 4.89 13.85
CA GLY A 59 -18.68 4.73 14.68
C GLY A 59 -18.89 3.29 15.15
N PRO A 60 -20.02 3.03 15.84
CA PRO A 60 -20.41 1.67 16.24
C PRO A 60 -20.56 0.70 15.07
N GLU A 61 -20.99 1.18 13.90
CA GLU A 61 -21.12 0.40 12.67
C GLU A 61 -19.81 0.31 11.86
N GLY A 62 -18.72 0.84 12.40
CA GLY A 62 -17.40 0.87 11.78
C GLY A 62 -17.01 2.23 11.17
N PRO A 63 -15.95 2.24 10.34
CA PRO A 63 -15.42 3.47 9.77
C PRO A 63 -16.38 4.07 8.71
N GLY A 64 -16.52 5.40 8.70
CA GLY A 64 -17.36 6.11 7.73
C GLY A 64 -16.79 6.05 6.31
N GLN A 65 -17.62 5.64 5.34
CA GLN A 65 -17.24 5.43 3.94
C GLN A 65 -17.59 6.63 3.06
N THR A 66 -18.72 7.29 3.31
CA THR A 66 -19.19 8.45 2.55
C THR A 66 -18.77 9.77 3.20
N ALA A 67 -18.81 10.87 2.44
CA ALA A 67 -18.53 12.20 2.97
C ALA A 67 -19.52 12.61 4.07
N ASP A 68 -20.77 12.17 3.98
CA ASP A 68 -21.81 12.40 4.98
C ASP A 68 -21.50 11.63 6.27
N GLU A 69 -21.25 10.33 6.19
CA GLU A 69 -20.92 9.50 7.37
C GLU A 69 -19.67 10.03 8.09
N LYS A 70 -18.61 10.36 7.34
CA LYS A 70 -17.38 10.94 7.90
C LYS A 70 -17.66 12.26 8.62
N TYR A 71 -18.52 13.12 8.05
CA TYR A 71 -18.89 14.40 8.65
C TYR A 71 -19.71 14.21 9.94
N GLU A 72 -20.74 13.36 9.92
CA GLU A 72 -21.59 13.12 11.09
C GLU A 72 -20.79 12.53 12.26
N LEU A 73 -19.91 11.57 11.98
CA LEU A 73 -19.01 11.01 13.00
C LEU A 73 -18.06 12.07 13.55
N ALA A 74 -17.47 12.91 12.70
CA ALA A 74 -16.59 13.99 13.13
C ALA A 74 -17.31 15.01 14.02
N ALA A 75 -18.53 15.40 13.65
CA ALA A 75 -19.35 16.33 14.43
C ALA A 75 -19.70 15.74 15.80
N GLU A 76 -20.09 14.47 15.85
CA GLU A 76 -20.43 13.79 17.11
C GLU A 76 -19.20 13.61 18.01
N ILE A 77 -18.03 13.27 17.45
CA ILE A 77 -16.77 13.21 18.20
C ILE A 77 -16.45 14.55 18.85
N VAL A 78 -16.50 15.64 18.09
CA VAL A 78 -16.19 17.00 18.60
C VAL A 78 -17.16 17.36 19.73
N LYS A 79 -18.44 17.07 19.55
CA LYS A 79 -19.47 17.31 20.56
C LYS A 79 -19.21 16.51 21.84
N GLN A 80 -19.03 15.19 21.75
CA GLN A 80 -18.82 14.35 22.93
C GLN A 80 -17.51 14.65 23.66
N ALA A 81 -16.42 14.88 22.91
CA ALA A 81 -15.13 15.26 23.48
C ALA A 81 -15.22 16.54 24.32
N LYS A 82 -15.96 17.54 23.84
CA LYS A 82 -16.18 18.79 24.55
C LYS A 82 -17.13 18.63 25.74
N GLU A 83 -18.32 18.07 25.52
CA GLU A 83 -19.39 18.02 26.53
C GLU A 83 -19.05 17.09 27.70
N LYS A 84 -18.41 15.95 27.43
CA LYS A 84 -18.10 14.94 28.46
C LYS A 84 -16.72 15.11 29.08
N HIS A 85 -15.72 15.56 28.31
CA HIS A 85 -14.31 15.53 28.71
C HIS A 85 -13.61 16.89 28.69
N ASN A 86 -14.29 17.95 28.25
CA ASN A 86 -13.73 19.30 28.09
C ASN A 86 -12.48 19.33 27.18
N VAL A 87 -12.44 18.46 26.17
CA VAL A 87 -11.44 18.46 25.11
C VAL A 87 -11.96 19.32 23.95
N THR A 88 -11.18 20.33 23.57
CA THR A 88 -11.59 21.33 22.57
C THR A 88 -11.08 20.98 21.17
N PRO A 89 -11.68 21.53 20.10
CA PRO A 89 -11.31 21.20 18.72
C PRO A 89 -9.83 21.45 18.36
N ASP A 90 -9.17 22.43 18.98
CA ASP A 90 -7.73 22.70 18.80
C ASP A 90 -6.84 21.55 19.31
N GLN A 91 -7.37 20.64 20.13
CA GLN A 91 -6.69 19.43 20.58
C GLN A 91 -6.92 18.23 19.66
N ILE A 92 -7.73 18.35 18.60
CA ILE A 92 -8.17 17.22 17.78
C ILE A 92 -7.60 17.32 16.36
N LEU A 93 -6.93 16.26 15.93
CA LEU A 93 -6.62 15.95 14.54
C LEU A 93 -7.67 14.93 14.06
N MET A 94 -8.64 15.37 13.28
CA MET A 94 -9.69 14.50 12.75
C MET A 94 -9.15 13.65 11.61
N ASP A 95 -8.96 12.35 11.84
CA ASP A 95 -8.55 11.40 10.80
C ASP A 95 -9.74 10.99 9.97
N VAL A 96 -9.70 11.34 8.69
CA VAL A 96 -10.82 11.12 7.78
C VAL A 96 -10.91 9.69 7.25
N ASN A 97 -9.99 8.79 7.66
CA ASN A 97 -9.81 7.43 7.16
C ASN A 97 -9.56 7.33 5.65
N ALA A 98 -8.53 6.58 5.26
CA ALA A 98 -8.32 6.18 3.88
C ALA A 98 -8.74 4.73 3.68
N TYR A 99 -9.48 4.48 2.61
CA TYR A 99 -9.80 3.13 2.13
C TYR A 99 -8.97 2.81 0.89
N PRO A 100 -8.63 1.52 0.65
CA PRO A 100 -7.86 1.14 -0.52
C PRO A 100 -8.59 1.49 -1.83
N ILE A 101 -7.87 2.10 -2.76
CA ILE A 101 -8.39 2.37 -4.11
C ILE A 101 -8.73 1.04 -4.79
N GLY A 102 -9.93 0.95 -5.39
CA GLY A 102 -10.39 -0.22 -6.11
C GLY A 102 -11.01 -1.31 -5.23
N SER A 103 -11.11 -1.09 -3.92
CA SER A 103 -11.81 -1.99 -2.99
C SER A 103 -13.19 -1.47 -2.58
N GLU A 104 -13.83 -0.63 -3.40
CA GLU A 104 -15.13 -0.06 -3.05
C GLU A 104 -16.21 -1.13 -2.91
N SER A 105 -16.96 -1.04 -1.82
CA SER A 105 -17.99 -2.01 -1.40
C SER A 105 -19.27 -1.92 -2.23
N VAL A 106 -19.53 -0.74 -2.80
CA VAL A 106 -20.78 -0.41 -3.49
C VAL A 106 -20.46 0.10 -4.90
N GLU A 107 -21.26 -0.30 -5.87
CA GLU A 107 -21.16 0.19 -7.23
C GLU A 107 -21.34 1.72 -7.28
N GLY A 108 -20.40 2.41 -7.93
CA GLY A 108 -20.41 3.87 -8.06
C GLY A 108 -19.84 4.64 -6.86
N LEU A 109 -19.56 3.98 -5.73
CA LEU A 109 -18.85 4.62 -4.63
C LEU A 109 -17.40 4.90 -5.05
N ASN A 110 -16.87 6.06 -4.68
CA ASN A 110 -15.46 6.43 -4.87
C ASN A 110 -14.88 6.94 -3.55
N PHE A 111 -14.13 6.09 -2.85
CA PHE A 111 -13.57 6.43 -1.53
C PHE A 111 -12.66 7.66 -1.55
N CYS A 112 -11.87 7.84 -2.61
CA CYS A 112 -11.01 9.02 -2.77
C CYS A 112 -11.85 10.29 -2.84
N ALA A 113 -12.84 10.31 -3.73
CA ALA A 113 -13.71 11.47 -3.89
C ALA A 113 -14.52 11.77 -2.63
N GLU A 114 -15.06 10.74 -1.95
CA GLU A 114 -15.77 10.92 -0.69
C GLU A 114 -14.88 11.52 0.41
N THR A 115 -13.62 11.09 0.47
CA THR A 115 -12.63 11.68 1.39
C THR A 115 -12.32 13.14 1.04
N LEU A 116 -12.12 13.46 -0.24
CA LEU A 116 -11.88 14.84 -0.67
C LEU A 116 -13.07 15.76 -0.40
N LYS A 117 -14.31 15.26 -0.58
CA LYS A 117 -15.54 16.00 -0.28
C LYS A 117 -15.77 16.22 1.21
N CYS A 118 -15.30 15.31 2.09
CA CYS A 118 -15.53 15.44 3.53
C CYS A 118 -14.62 16.48 4.19
N LEU A 119 -13.40 16.66 3.70
CA LEU A 119 -12.40 17.57 4.27
C LEU A 119 -12.92 19.00 4.49
N PRO A 120 -13.47 19.72 3.50
CA PRO A 120 -13.99 21.07 3.72
C PRO A 120 -15.17 21.11 4.68
N ARG A 121 -15.99 20.04 4.73
CA ARG A 121 -17.13 19.94 5.63
C ARG A 121 -16.70 19.76 7.08
N ILE A 122 -15.72 18.91 7.32
CA ILE A 122 -15.14 18.69 8.66
C ILE A 122 -14.50 19.98 9.17
N LYS A 123 -13.77 20.71 8.31
CA LYS A 123 -13.20 22.01 8.69
C LYS A 123 -14.24 23.08 9.00
N ALA A 124 -15.45 22.97 8.43
CA ALA A 124 -16.55 23.87 8.74
C ALA A 124 -17.18 23.61 10.12
N ILE A 125 -16.88 22.47 10.78
CA ILE A 125 -17.36 22.18 12.15
C ILE A 125 -16.77 23.19 13.14
N HIS A 126 -15.47 23.48 13.05
CA HIS A 126 -14.79 24.44 13.90
C HIS A 126 -13.49 24.95 13.27
N PRO A 127 -13.16 26.26 13.34
CA PRO A 127 -11.97 26.84 12.69
C PRO A 127 -10.64 26.25 13.19
N ASP A 128 -10.58 25.83 14.45
CA ASP A 128 -9.36 25.25 15.05
C ASP A 128 -9.17 23.76 14.75
N LEU A 129 -10.20 23.09 14.21
CA LEU A 129 -10.12 21.67 13.91
C LEU A 129 -9.14 21.44 12.75
N LYS A 130 -8.24 20.47 12.92
CA LYS A 130 -7.32 20.03 11.87
C LYS A 130 -7.71 18.65 11.38
N THR A 131 -7.34 18.35 10.14
CA THR A 131 -7.64 17.06 9.49
C THR A 131 -6.36 16.25 9.27
N SER A 132 -6.43 14.94 9.46
CA SER A 132 -5.35 14.00 9.18
C SER A 132 -5.81 12.85 8.29
N ILE A 133 -4.86 12.13 7.71
CA ILE A 133 -5.14 10.88 7.01
C ILE A 133 -3.94 9.92 7.06
N GLY A 134 -4.20 8.65 7.31
CA GLY A 134 -3.26 7.55 7.07
C GLY A 134 -3.18 7.16 5.58
N VAL A 135 -2.47 7.93 4.75
CA VAL A 135 -2.47 7.75 3.27
C VAL A 135 -1.93 6.39 2.81
N GLY A 136 -1.14 5.70 3.65
CA GLY A 136 -0.68 4.34 3.36
C GLY A 136 -1.85 3.39 3.07
N ASN A 137 -2.97 3.55 3.77
CA ASN A 137 -4.15 2.72 3.59
C ASN A 137 -4.82 2.90 2.22
N LEU A 138 -4.71 4.10 1.64
CA LEU A 138 -5.22 4.41 0.30
C LEU A 138 -4.60 3.51 -0.78
N THR A 139 -3.33 3.16 -0.59
CA THR A 139 -2.54 2.38 -1.55
C THR A 139 -2.17 0.99 -1.01
N ASN A 140 -2.95 0.49 -0.06
CA ASN A 140 -2.90 -0.91 0.35
C ASN A 140 -3.20 -1.80 -0.87
N GLY A 141 -2.47 -2.91 -0.99
CA GLY A 141 -2.49 -3.77 -2.18
C GLY A 141 -1.54 -3.34 -3.31
N LEU A 142 -1.01 -2.12 -3.29
CA LEU A 142 -0.06 -1.64 -4.32
C LEU A 142 1.42 -1.81 -3.95
N ALA A 143 1.73 -2.64 -2.94
CA ALA A 143 3.11 -2.84 -2.47
C ALA A 143 4.03 -3.41 -3.56
N SER A 144 3.49 -4.27 -4.42
CA SER A 144 4.20 -4.83 -5.58
C SER A 144 4.37 -3.82 -6.73
N LYS A 145 3.72 -2.65 -6.66
CA LYS A 145 3.68 -1.59 -7.69
C LYS A 145 4.16 -0.26 -7.11
N PRO A 146 5.44 -0.14 -6.70
CA PRO A 146 5.95 1.01 -5.95
C PRO A 146 5.84 2.34 -6.74
N TYR A 147 5.98 2.29 -8.06
CA TYR A 147 5.81 3.47 -8.90
C TYR A 147 4.35 3.97 -8.90
N MET A 148 3.39 3.07 -9.17
CA MET A 148 1.96 3.38 -9.14
C MET A 148 1.53 3.92 -7.77
N ARG A 149 1.98 3.26 -6.69
CA ARG A 149 1.75 3.71 -5.32
C ARG A 149 2.24 5.15 -5.12
N LYS A 150 3.45 5.45 -5.59
CA LYS A 150 4.06 6.78 -5.46
C LYS A 150 3.27 7.85 -6.21
N VAL A 151 2.86 7.57 -7.45
CA VAL A 151 2.04 8.48 -8.27
C VAL A 151 0.70 8.74 -7.58
N LEU A 152 -0.06 7.70 -7.25
CA LEU A 152 -1.39 7.84 -6.63
C LEU A 152 -1.34 8.55 -5.28
N THR A 153 -0.35 8.20 -4.43
CA THR A 153 -0.15 8.88 -3.13
C THR A 153 0.12 10.37 -3.33
N SER A 154 0.98 10.73 -4.27
CA SER A 154 1.39 12.12 -4.48
C SER A 154 0.28 12.97 -5.07
N VAL A 155 -0.46 12.44 -6.04
CA VAL A 155 -1.60 13.15 -6.63
C VAL A 155 -2.74 13.28 -5.63
N PHE A 156 -3.04 12.23 -4.86
CA PHE A 156 -4.07 12.31 -3.82
C PHE A 156 -3.72 13.37 -2.76
N LEU A 157 -2.48 13.40 -2.27
CA LEU A 157 -2.07 14.38 -1.27
C LEU A 157 -2.13 15.81 -1.81
N ASP A 158 -1.80 16.04 -3.08
CA ASP A 158 -1.96 17.37 -3.69
C ASP A 158 -3.44 17.80 -3.77
N GLU A 159 -4.33 16.91 -4.24
CA GLU A 159 -5.77 17.20 -4.27
C GLU A 159 -6.35 17.41 -2.87
N ALA A 160 -5.97 16.57 -1.90
CA ALA A 160 -6.43 16.67 -0.52
C ALA A 160 -5.96 17.97 0.16
N ARG A 161 -4.70 18.37 -0.07
CA ARG A 161 -4.16 19.63 0.45
C ARG A 161 -4.93 20.83 -0.06
N LYS A 162 -5.35 20.85 -1.34
CA LYS A 162 -6.13 21.96 -1.93
C LYS A 162 -7.49 22.13 -1.27
N VAL A 163 -8.11 21.04 -0.82
CA VAL A 163 -9.43 21.05 -0.18
C VAL A 163 -9.37 21.06 1.35
N GLY A 164 -8.18 21.17 1.92
CA GLY A 164 -8.00 21.52 3.33
C GLY A 164 -7.32 20.48 4.22
N LEU A 165 -6.78 19.37 3.68
CA LEU A 165 -6.00 18.42 4.47
C LEU A 165 -4.83 19.10 5.19
N ASP A 166 -4.72 18.92 6.51
CA ASP A 166 -3.69 19.58 7.34
C ASP A 166 -2.49 18.67 7.63
N CYS A 167 -2.70 17.35 7.74
CA CYS A 167 -1.68 16.37 8.13
C CYS A 167 -1.85 15.03 7.38
N ALA A 168 -0.75 14.31 7.17
CA ALA A 168 -0.79 12.96 6.61
C ALA A 168 0.26 12.06 7.29
N ILE A 169 -0.12 10.83 7.61
CA ILE A 169 0.79 9.77 8.05
C ILE A 169 1.19 8.96 6.80
N LEU A 170 2.47 9.05 6.42
CA LEU A 170 2.98 8.40 5.22
C LEU A 170 4.42 7.89 5.39
N ASN A 171 4.80 6.95 4.53
CA ASN A 171 6.21 6.62 4.34
C ASN A 171 6.82 7.66 3.37
N PRO A 172 7.87 8.41 3.75
CA PRO A 172 8.43 9.46 2.91
C PRO A 172 8.98 8.94 1.57
N ASN A 173 9.28 7.63 1.45
CA ASN A 173 9.72 7.01 0.20
C ASN A 173 8.57 6.73 -0.79
N HIS A 174 7.32 6.82 -0.33
CA HIS A 174 6.11 6.57 -1.13
C HIS A 174 5.50 7.85 -1.71
N TYR A 175 6.18 8.99 -1.61
CA TYR A 175 5.69 10.28 -2.10
C TYR A 175 6.80 11.04 -2.81
N VAL A 176 6.44 11.88 -3.79
CA VAL A 176 7.31 12.90 -4.39
C VAL A 176 6.50 14.18 -4.63
N PRO A 177 7.14 15.36 -4.68
CA PRO A 177 6.49 16.58 -5.13
C PRO A 177 5.82 16.37 -6.50
N LEU A 178 4.65 16.98 -6.71
CA LEU A 178 3.84 16.77 -7.91
C LEU A 178 4.61 17.11 -9.19
N GLU A 179 5.49 18.11 -9.13
CA GLU A 179 6.33 18.58 -10.23
C GLU A 179 7.39 17.56 -10.65
N SER A 180 7.63 16.54 -9.82
CA SER A 180 8.56 15.43 -10.12
C SER A 180 7.89 14.31 -10.92
N LEU A 181 6.57 14.37 -11.11
CA LEU A 181 5.80 13.42 -11.90
C LEU A 181 5.63 13.93 -13.33
N THR A 182 5.49 13.00 -14.28
CA THR A 182 5.14 13.37 -15.66
C THR A 182 3.69 13.83 -15.73
N GLU A 183 3.38 14.77 -16.61
CA GLU A 183 2.01 15.27 -16.79
C GLU A 183 1.02 14.13 -17.12
N SER A 184 1.46 13.15 -17.91
CA SER A 184 0.67 11.94 -18.23
C SER A 184 0.24 11.20 -16.97
N ASP A 185 1.17 10.96 -16.05
CA ASP A 185 0.94 10.15 -14.85
C ASP A 185 0.02 10.90 -13.89
N VAL A 186 0.17 12.23 -13.81
CA VAL A 186 -0.73 13.10 -13.03
C VAL A 186 -2.16 13.07 -13.57
N VAL A 187 -2.33 13.16 -14.90
CA VAL A 187 -3.66 13.11 -15.53
C VAL A 187 -4.34 11.77 -15.28
N LEU A 188 -3.64 10.66 -15.47
CA LEU A 188 -4.20 9.33 -15.21
C LEU A 188 -4.58 9.16 -13.74
N ALA A 189 -3.71 9.59 -12.83
CA ALA A 189 -3.98 9.47 -11.40
C ALA A 189 -5.15 10.33 -10.95
N ARG A 190 -5.33 11.53 -11.52
CA ARG A 190 -6.52 12.35 -11.27
C ARG A 190 -7.81 11.65 -11.70
N LYS A 191 -7.83 11.02 -12.87
CA LYS A 191 -9.00 10.24 -13.32
C LYS A 191 -9.30 9.08 -12.37
N VAL A 192 -8.28 8.37 -11.88
CA VAL A 192 -8.45 7.33 -10.86
C VAL A 192 -9.04 7.89 -9.56
N ILE A 193 -8.47 8.99 -9.06
CA ILE A 193 -8.81 9.56 -7.75
C ILE A 193 -10.19 10.26 -7.77
N LEU A 194 -10.47 11.05 -8.80
CA LEU A 194 -11.65 11.90 -8.86
C LEU A 194 -12.84 11.18 -9.50
N ASP A 195 -12.59 10.42 -10.57
CA ASP A 195 -13.64 9.85 -11.42
C ASP A 195 -13.77 8.33 -11.29
N ARG A 196 -12.87 7.68 -10.53
CA ARG A 196 -12.79 6.21 -10.41
C ARG A 196 -12.62 5.53 -11.77
N ASP A 197 -11.81 6.13 -12.64
CA ASP A 197 -11.52 5.58 -13.96
C ASP A 197 -10.61 4.34 -13.84
N MET A 198 -11.21 3.15 -13.95
CA MET A 198 -10.47 1.89 -13.86
C MET A 198 -9.62 1.61 -15.11
N THR A 199 -9.93 2.22 -16.26
CA THR A 199 -9.06 2.15 -17.43
C THR A 199 -7.77 2.94 -17.18
N ALA A 200 -7.88 4.15 -16.61
CA ALA A 200 -6.70 4.92 -16.20
C ALA A 200 -5.90 4.21 -15.10
N PHE A 201 -6.57 3.47 -14.21
CA PHE A 201 -5.91 2.63 -13.21
C PHE A 201 -5.07 1.51 -13.85
N GLU A 202 -5.64 0.79 -14.82
CA GLU A 202 -4.95 -0.25 -15.58
C GLU A 202 -3.75 0.31 -16.38
N GLU A 203 -3.92 1.48 -17.01
CA GLU A 203 -2.82 2.16 -17.71
C GLU A 203 -1.67 2.54 -16.77
N LEU A 204 -1.97 3.09 -15.59
CA LEU A 204 -0.95 3.38 -14.57
C LEU A 204 -0.27 2.11 -14.05
N GLU A 205 -1.00 1.01 -13.96
CA GLU A 205 -0.42 -0.27 -13.61
C GLU A 205 0.59 -0.74 -14.67
N GLN A 206 0.27 -0.63 -15.96
CA GLN A 206 1.20 -0.95 -17.05
C GLN A 206 2.45 -0.05 -17.02
N ILE A 207 2.27 1.25 -16.77
CA ILE A 207 3.39 2.19 -16.59
C ILE A 207 4.25 1.78 -15.39
N ALA A 208 3.64 1.35 -14.29
CA ALA A 208 4.39 0.92 -13.12
C ALA A 208 5.17 -0.37 -13.36
N GLN A 209 4.65 -1.30 -14.16
CA GLN A 209 5.38 -2.51 -14.57
C GLN A 209 6.60 -2.16 -15.44
N THR A 210 6.47 -1.20 -16.36
CA THR A 210 7.59 -0.73 -17.20
C THR A 210 8.62 0.12 -16.42
N LYS A 211 8.20 0.85 -15.38
CA LYS A 211 9.12 1.65 -14.55
C LYS A 211 9.76 0.88 -13.40
N LYS A 212 9.12 -0.18 -12.89
CA LYS A 212 9.74 -1.13 -11.94
C LYS A 212 10.90 -1.90 -12.58
N THR A 213 10.86 -2.06 -13.90
CA THR A 213 11.88 -2.78 -14.64
C THR A 213 13.10 -1.94 -14.96
N GLY A 214 13.02 -0.59 -14.99
CA GLY A 214 14.13 0.38 -14.77
C GLY A 214 15.36 0.31 -15.69
N ILE A 215 15.47 -0.78 -16.45
CA ILE A 215 16.31 -1.07 -17.58
C ILE A 215 15.29 -1.15 -18.71
N GLN A 216 15.53 -0.48 -19.84
CA GLN A 216 15.01 -1.01 -21.10
C GLN A 216 15.58 -2.42 -21.20
N VAL A 217 14.85 -3.43 -20.70
CA VAL A 217 15.16 -4.82 -21.00
C VAL A 217 14.92 -4.89 -22.50
N LYS A 218 16.00 -4.72 -23.25
CA LYS A 218 16.15 -5.30 -24.57
C LYS A 218 15.60 -6.71 -24.37
N LYS A 219 14.43 -7.01 -24.94
CA LYS A 219 13.87 -8.38 -24.91
C LYS A 219 15.06 -9.28 -25.20
N VAL A 220 15.47 -10.07 -24.21
CA VAL A 220 16.49 -11.09 -24.46
C VAL A 220 15.77 -12.02 -25.40
N ASP A 221 16.15 -11.96 -26.67
CA ASP A 221 15.71 -12.96 -27.60
C ASP A 221 16.40 -14.25 -27.14
N TYR A 222 15.63 -15.15 -26.53
CA TYR A 222 16.17 -16.39 -26.01
C TYR A 222 16.78 -17.25 -27.14
N ASP A 223 16.43 -16.96 -28.39
CA ASP A 223 16.95 -17.60 -29.60
C ASP A 223 18.34 -17.03 -30.02
N ASP A 224 18.73 -15.85 -29.52
CA ASP A 224 20.06 -15.24 -29.74
C ASP A 224 21.12 -15.73 -28.73
N LEU A 225 20.71 -16.44 -27.68
CA LEU A 225 21.60 -16.97 -26.65
C LEU A 225 22.07 -18.39 -26.97
N SER A 226 23.21 -18.78 -26.41
CA SER A 226 23.56 -20.22 -26.36
C SER A 226 22.49 -20.99 -25.57
N LEU A 227 22.31 -22.28 -25.87
CA LEU A 227 21.28 -23.10 -25.22
C LEU A 227 21.46 -23.12 -23.69
N GLU A 228 22.70 -23.20 -23.23
CA GLU A 228 23.11 -23.13 -21.82
C GLU A 228 22.69 -21.80 -21.16
N GLU A 229 22.96 -20.67 -21.81
CA GLU A 229 22.61 -19.33 -21.31
C GLU A 229 21.11 -19.08 -21.36
N SER A 230 20.44 -19.55 -22.43
CA SER A 230 19.00 -19.47 -22.62
C SER A 230 18.25 -20.18 -21.49
N ILE A 231 18.64 -21.41 -21.14
CA ILE A 231 18.06 -22.16 -20.01
C ILE A 231 18.29 -21.42 -18.69
N CYS A 232 19.51 -20.95 -18.43
CA CYS A 232 19.84 -20.23 -17.20
C CYS A 232 19.03 -18.93 -17.07
N GLN A 233 18.89 -18.18 -18.17
CA GLN A 233 18.16 -16.92 -18.18
C GLN A 233 16.65 -17.14 -18.02
N LYS A 234 16.07 -18.14 -18.71
CA LYS A 234 14.67 -18.56 -18.51
C LYS A 234 14.37 -18.91 -17.06
N ILE A 235 15.29 -19.60 -16.37
CA ILE A 235 15.16 -19.93 -14.94
C ILE A 235 15.20 -18.67 -14.07
N LYS A 236 16.13 -17.74 -14.32
CA LYS A 236 16.22 -16.45 -13.60
C LYS A 236 14.98 -15.59 -13.79
N ASP A 237 14.43 -15.58 -15.00
CA ASP A 237 13.26 -14.79 -15.38
C ASP A 237 11.93 -15.44 -14.93
N GLY A 238 11.97 -16.69 -14.47
CA GLY A 238 10.76 -17.48 -14.20
C GLY A 238 9.91 -17.72 -15.47
N TYR A 239 10.55 -17.72 -16.64
CA TYR A 239 9.89 -17.88 -17.93
C TYR A 239 9.36 -19.30 -18.07
N LYS A 240 8.03 -19.43 -18.12
CA LYS A 240 7.33 -20.70 -18.30
C LYS A 240 6.76 -20.77 -19.70
N GLN A 241 7.23 -21.73 -20.49
CA GLN A 241 6.67 -22.02 -21.80
C GLN A 241 5.90 -23.32 -21.73
N LYS A 242 4.61 -23.23 -21.37
CA LYS A 242 3.74 -24.38 -21.23
C LYS A 242 3.61 -25.11 -22.57
N GLN A 243 4.24 -26.27 -22.65
CA GLN A 243 4.21 -27.15 -23.81
C GLN A 243 4.26 -28.58 -23.28
N GLU A 244 3.26 -29.36 -23.66
CA GLU A 244 3.23 -30.77 -23.32
C GLU A 244 3.94 -31.60 -24.39
N GLY A 245 4.67 -32.62 -23.96
CA GLY A 245 5.41 -33.50 -24.85
C GLY A 245 6.02 -34.67 -24.10
N ILE A 246 6.70 -35.55 -24.85
CA ILE A 246 7.43 -36.70 -24.30
C ILE A 246 8.85 -36.63 -24.85
N ILE A 247 9.84 -36.83 -23.97
CA ILE A 247 11.24 -37.03 -24.35
C ILE A 247 11.58 -38.51 -24.19
N GLU A 248 12.15 -39.11 -25.24
CA GLU A 248 12.72 -40.45 -25.19
C GLU A 248 14.23 -40.35 -24.96
N LYS A 249 14.72 -40.92 -23.86
CA LYS A 249 16.16 -40.93 -23.58
C LYS A 249 16.58 -42.14 -22.76
N GLY A 250 17.68 -42.78 -23.15
CA GLY A 250 18.20 -43.97 -22.48
C GLY A 250 17.22 -45.16 -22.44
N GLY A 251 16.26 -45.23 -23.38
CA GLY A 251 15.23 -46.27 -23.42
C GLY A 251 14.01 -46.02 -22.53
N GLY A 252 13.89 -44.84 -21.90
CA GLY A 252 12.71 -44.43 -21.13
C GLY A 252 11.98 -43.24 -21.75
N GLU A 253 10.67 -43.17 -21.53
CA GLU A 253 9.81 -42.05 -21.93
C GLU A 253 9.53 -41.12 -20.73
N PHE A 254 9.72 -39.82 -20.93
CA PHE A 254 9.54 -38.80 -19.90
C PHE A 254 8.56 -37.72 -20.37
N PRO A 255 7.31 -37.69 -19.86
CA PRO A 255 6.37 -36.64 -20.18
C PRO A 255 6.76 -35.33 -19.49
N TYR A 256 6.57 -34.22 -20.18
CA TYR A 256 6.82 -32.88 -19.65
C TYR A 256 5.68 -31.91 -19.99
N LYS A 257 5.62 -30.78 -19.26
CA LYS A 257 4.61 -29.72 -19.43
C LYS A 257 5.20 -28.33 -19.65
N ASP A 258 6.52 -28.22 -19.65
CA ASP A 258 7.26 -26.99 -19.93
C ASP A 258 8.37 -27.28 -20.92
N LYS A 259 8.45 -26.47 -21.98
CA LYS A 259 9.43 -26.63 -23.07
C LYS A 259 10.87 -26.63 -22.55
N ILE A 260 11.15 -25.97 -21.42
CA ILE A 260 12.50 -25.96 -20.84
C ILE A 260 13.04 -27.37 -20.57
N VAL A 261 12.17 -28.37 -20.35
CA VAL A 261 12.58 -29.77 -20.18
C VAL A 261 13.18 -30.33 -21.47
N ALA A 262 12.64 -29.98 -22.63
CA ALA A 262 13.20 -30.37 -23.92
C ALA A 262 14.56 -29.71 -24.16
N ASP A 263 14.67 -28.40 -23.87
CA ASP A 263 15.93 -27.66 -23.98
C ASP A 263 17.03 -28.29 -23.08
N VAL A 264 16.69 -28.65 -21.84
CA VAL A 264 17.61 -29.32 -20.88
C VAL A 264 17.95 -30.75 -21.34
N ALA A 265 17.00 -31.45 -21.97
CA ALA A 265 17.26 -32.79 -22.50
C ALA A 265 18.33 -32.79 -23.60
N GLU A 266 18.44 -31.72 -24.40
CA GLU A 266 19.52 -31.58 -25.39
C GLU A 266 20.88 -31.26 -24.73
N ILE A 267 20.88 -30.55 -23.59
CA ILE A 267 22.11 -30.18 -22.87
C ILE A 267 22.83 -31.38 -22.26
N ILE A 268 22.09 -32.35 -21.76
CA ILE A 268 22.68 -33.54 -21.14
C ILE A 268 23.41 -34.46 -22.14
N ASP A 269 23.29 -34.20 -23.46
CA ASP A 269 24.15 -34.83 -24.48
C ASP A 269 25.48 -34.10 -24.67
N LYS A 270 25.57 -32.83 -24.24
CA LYS A 270 26.75 -31.97 -24.35
C LYS A 270 27.56 -31.89 -23.06
N HIS A 271 26.89 -32.02 -21.92
CA HIS A 271 27.49 -31.91 -20.59
C HIS A 271 27.01 -33.05 -19.69
N GLU A 272 27.93 -33.59 -18.89
CA GLU A 272 27.54 -34.42 -17.74
C GLU A 272 26.57 -33.63 -16.83
N PRO A 273 25.43 -34.20 -16.39
CA PRO A 273 24.40 -33.48 -15.65
C PRO A 273 24.93 -32.69 -14.44
N LEU A 274 25.86 -33.29 -13.69
CA LEU A 274 26.50 -32.67 -12.53
C LEU A 274 27.34 -31.44 -12.90
N ASN A 275 28.01 -31.45 -14.06
CA ASN A 275 28.80 -30.33 -14.54
C ASN A 275 27.91 -29.17 -14.98
N PHE A 276 26.78 -29.46 -15.62
CA PHE A 276 25.82 -28.42 -16.00
C PHE A 276 25.19 -27.76 -14.75
N ILE A 277 24.79 -28.56 -13.76
CA ILE A 277 24.23 -28.06 -12.50
C ILE A 277 25.25 -27.17 -11.77
N SER A 278 26.45 -27.69 -11.54
CA SER A 278 27.47 -26.98 -10.74
C SER A 278 28.08 -25.78 -11.46
N GLY A 279 28.33 -25.89 -12.77
CA GLY A 279 28.98 -24.87 -13.58
C GLY A 279 28.04 -23.74 -14.01
N HIS A 280 26.78 -24.04 -14.32
CA HIS A 280 25.84 -23.07 -14.90
C HIS A 280 24.67 -22.74 -13.98
N LEU A 281 23.91 -23.75 -13.55
CA LEU A 281 22.68 -23.51 -12.77
C LEU A 281 22.97 -22.97 -11.37
N MET A 282 23.93 -23.54 -10.64
CA MET A 282 24.31 -23.09 -9.30
C MET A 282 24.93 -21.69 -9.30
N LYS A 283 25.62 -21.31 -10.37
CA LYS A 283 26.10 -19.93 -10.54
C LYS A 283 24.92 -18.97 -10.75
N SER A 284 24.00 -19.34 -11.64
CA SER A 284 22.79 -18.57 -11.92
C SER A 284 21.88 -18.40 -10.70
N MET A 285 21.74 -19.45 -9.88
CA MET A 285 20.97 -19.41 -8.64
C MET A 285 21.62 -18.55 -7.55
N ARG A 286 22.95 -18.51 -7.47
CA ARG A 286 23.66 -17.60 -6.56
C ARG A 286 23.44 -16.15 -6.96
N GLU A 287 23.59 -15.82 -8.24
CA GLU A 287 23.33 -14.47 -8.76
C GLU A 287 21.88 -14.03 -8.49
N LEU A 288 20.91 -14.93 -8.70
CA LEU A 288 19.50 -14.70 -8.39
C LEU A 288 19.25 -14.50 -6.88
N GLY A 289 19.89 -15.31 -6.03
CA GLY A 289 19.82 -15.20 -4.57
C GLY A 289 20.42 -13.89 -4.04
N ASP A 290 21.55 -13.47 -4.58
CA ASP A 290 22.20 -12.21 -4.22
C ASP A 290 21.33 -11.01 -4.63
N ALA A 291 20.72 -11.05 -5.82
CA ALA A 291 19.78 -10.02 -6.28
C ALA A 291 18.48 -9.99 -5.44
N PHE A 292 17.98 -11.14 -4.99
CA PHE A 292 16.85 -11.22 -4.06
C PHE A 292 17.22 -10.61 -2.70
N GLY A 293 18.43 -10.91 -2.18
CA GLY A 293 18.94 -10.33 -0.94
C GLY A 293 19.10 -8.81 -0.99
N ARG A 294 19.36 -8.24 -2.17
CA ARG A 294 19.38 -6.78 -2.41
C ARG A 294 18.00 -6.16 -2.68
N GLY A 295 16.95 -6.97 -2.77
CA GLY A 295 15.59 -6.53 -3.09
C GLY A 295 15.39 -6.12 -4.56
N GLU A 296 16.29 -6.51 -5.45
CA GLU A 296 16.27 -6.17 -6.88
C GLU A 296 15.32 -7.09 -7.67
N VAL A 297 15.16 -8.33 -7.22
CA VAL A 297 14.27 -9.34 -7.83
C VAL A 297 13.40 -9.99 -6.76
N SER A 298 12.18 -10.40 -7.13
CA SER A 298 11.30 -11.21 -6.27
C SER A 298 11.34 -12.65 -6.76
N LEU A 299 11.53 -13.61 -5.87
CA LEU A 299 11.44 -15.03 -6.24
C LEU A 299 9.98 -15.35 -6.58
N PRO A 300 9.72 -16.08 -7.68
CA PRO A 300 8.38 -16.58 -7.98
C PRO A 300 7.93 -17.51 -6.85
N HIS A 301 6.77 -17.24 -6.27
CA HIS A 301 6.16 -18.16 -5.31
C HIS A 301 5.80 -19.46 -6.07
N LEU A 302 6.27 -20.60 -5.55
CA LEU A 302 5.92 -21.93 -6.03
C LEU A 302 4.44 -22.22 -5.78
#